data_AF-A0A958FBE5-F1
#
_entry.id   AF-A0A958FBE5-F1
#
_cell.length_a   1.000
_cell.length_b   1.000
_cell.length_c   1.000
_cell.angle_alpha   90.00
_cell.angle_beta   90.00
_cell.angle_gamma   90.00
#
_symmetry.space_group_name_H-M   'P 1'
#
loop_
_entity.id
_entity.type
_entity.pdbx_description
1 polymer ?
#
loop_
_entity_poly.entity_id
_entity_poly.type
_entity_poly.pdbx_seq_one_letter_code
_entity_poly.pdbx_strand_id
1 'polypeptide(L)'
;PKHGSRHNRGCAVDLTLYTLADGRPVEMVSGYDEFTDRAYPEYPGGTSQQRYHRELLRRAMEAEGFANYPAEWWHYDYHNWRRYPILNQQFSELGVD
;
A
#
# COMPACT_ATOMS: atom_id res chain seq x y z
N PRO A 1 3.70 16.62 -8.52
CA PRO A 1 4.88 16.94 -7.67
C PRO A 1 6.16 17.14 -8.52
N LYS A 2 7.08 18.00 -8.08
CA LYS A 2 8.33 18.34 -8.81
C LYS A 2 9.24 17.13 -9.11
N HIS A 3 9.12 16.06 -8.33
CA HIS A 3 9.93 14.83 -8.44
C HIS A 3 9.11 13.56 -8.75
N GLY A 4 7.82 13.71 -9.08
CA GLY A 4 6.87 12.61 -9.30
C GLY A 4 6.52 11.81 -8.04
N SER A 5 5.59 10.86 -8.18
CA SER A 5 5.26 9.85 -7.17
C SER A 5 5.86 8.49 -7.54
N ARG A 6 6.05 7.60 -6.56
CA ARG A 6 6.42 6.19 -6.81
C ARG A 6 5.29 5.43 -7.51
N HIS A 7 4.04 5.86 -7.31
CA HIS A 7 2.88 5.44 -8.11
C HIS A 7 3.05 5.77 -9.60
N ASN A 8 3.59 6.96 -9.95
CA ASN A 8 3.88 7.30 -11.36
C ASN A 8 5.04 6.50 -11.96
N ARG A 9 5.74 5.69 -11.17
CA ARG A 9 6.78 4.76 -11.65
C ARG A 9 6.24 3.34 -11.82
N GLY A 10 4.96 3.10 -11.54
CA GLY A 10 4.39 1.74 -11.47
C GLY A 10 5.02 0.88 -10.37
N CYS A 11 5.60 1.51 -9.35
CA CYS A 11 6.39 0.83 -8.31
C CYS A 11 5.83 1.02 -6.89
N ALA A 12 4.58 1.46 -6.79
CA ALA A 12 3.85 1.55 -5.54
C ALA A 12 2.47 0.92 -5.69
N VAL A 13 1.96 0.35 -4.61
CA VAL A 13 0.62 -0.20 -4.54
C VAL A 13 -0.03 0.20 -3.22
N ASP A 14 -1.32 0.48 -3.31
CA ASP A 14 -2.17 0.77 -2.17
C ASP A 14 -3.20 -0.36 -2.05
N LEU A 15 -3.26 -1.04 -0.91
CA LEU A 15 -4.10 -2.23 -0.76
C LEU A 15 -4.55 -2.49 0.67
N THR A 16 -5.56 -3.36 0.77
CA THR A 16 -6.05 -3.92 2.03
C THR A 16 -6.26 -5.43 1.90
N LEU A 17 -6.66 -6.05 3.01
CA LEU A 17 -7.01 -7.47 3.06
C LEU A 17 -8.52 -7.65 2.89
N TYR A 18 -8.91 -8.84 2.42
CA TYR A 18 -10.30 -9.30 2.44
C TYR A 18 -10.36 -10.76 2.89
N THR A 19 -11.51 -11.18 3.40
CA THR A 19 -11.76 -12.55 3.83
C THR A 19 -12.12 -13.44 2.65
N LEU A 20 -11.42 -14.57 2.48
CA LEU A 20 -11.73 -15.50 1.39
C LEU A 20 -13.08 -16.21 1.57
N ALA A 21 -13.56 -16.35 2.80
CA ALA A 21 -14.80 -17.07 3.11
C ALA A 21 -16.06 -16.35 2.60
N ASP A 22 -16.09 -15.01 2.69
CA ASP A 22 -17.27 -14.20 2.34
C ASP A 22 -16.94 -12.95 1.50
N GLY A 23 -15.69 -12.79 1.07
CA GLY A 23 -15.27 -11.72 0.16
C GLY A 23 -15.23 -10.33 0.77
N ARG A 24 -15.35 -10.20 2.11
CA ARG A 24 -15.51 -8.89 2.75
C ARG A 24 -14.15 -8.24 3.05
N PRO A 25 -14.02 -6.92 2.88
CA PRO A 25 -12.84 -6.19 3.35
C PRO A 25 -12.62 -6.41 4.84
N VAL A 26 -11.37 -6.62 5.21
CA VAL A 26 -10.96 -6.73 6.61
C VAL A 26 -10.91 -5.34 7.23
N GLU A 27 -11.38 -5.23 8.47
CA GLU A 27 -11.28 -4.00 9.23
C GLU A 27 -9.85 -3.76 9.72
N MET A 28 -9.34 -2.55 9.41
CA MET A 28 -7.97 -2.10 9.70
C MET A 28 -7.98 -1.02 10.78
N VAL A 29 -6.80 -0.55 11.19
CA VAL A 29 -6.65 0.44 12.27
C VAL A 29 -7.26 1.82 11.94
N SER A 30 -7.40 2.12 10.65
CA SER A 30 -8.04 3.30 10.08
C SER A 30 -8.74 2.92 8.77
N GLY A 31 -9.52 3.84 8.21
CA GLY A 31 -9.96 3.74 6.82
C GLY A 31 -8.79 3.83 5.84
N TYR A 32 -9.03 3.37 4.62
CA TYR A 32 -8.20 3.66 3.45
C TYR A 32 -8.30 5.15 3.11
N ASP A 33 -7.20 5.78 2.68
CA ASP A 33 -7.10 7.23 2.43
C ASP A 33 -7.56 8.11 3.61
N GLU A 34 -7.42 7.59 4.84
CA GLU A 34 -7.70 8.37 6.05
C GLU A 34 -6.50 9.29 6.38
N PHE A 35 -6.73 10.59 6.49
CA PHE A 35 -5.67 11.57 6.81
C PHE A 35 -5.63 11.90 8.31
N THR A 36 -5.48 10.88 9.16
CA THR A 36 -5.33 11.04 10.62
C THR A 36 -4.13 10.25 11.13
N ASP A 37 -3.75 10.47 12.39
CA ASP A 37 -2.69 9.68 13.05
C ASP A 37 -2.95 8.16 13.05
N ARG A 38 -4.18 7.73 12.81
CA ARG A 38 -4.54 6.31 12.71
C ARG A 38 -3.97 5.65 11.45
N ALA A 39 -3.63 6.43 10.42
CA ALA A 39 -3.07 5.93 9.17
C ALA A 39 -1.63 5.44 9.31
N TYR A 40 -0.92 5.85 10.37
CA TYR A 40 0.48 5.49 10.54
C TYR A 40 0.64 3.98 10.76
N PRO A 41 1.64 3.34 10.13
CA PRO A 41 1.93 1.91 10.27
C PRO A 41 2.21 1.47 11.69
N GLU A 42 2.71 2.39 12.53
CA GLU A 42 3.03 2.14 13.94
C GLU A 42 1.99 2.72 14.89
N TYR A 43 0.82 3.17 14.39
CA TYR A 43 -0.24 3.72 15.24
C TYR A 43 -0.62 2.71 16.35
N PRO A 44 -0.55 3.09 17.64
CA PRO A 44 -0.73 2.13 18.73
C PRO A 44 -2.20 1.79 19.03
N GLY A 45 -3.15 2.60 18.55
CA GLY A 45 -4.58 2.42 18.82
C GLY A 45 -5.23 1.27 18.06
N GLY A 46 -6.56 1.28 18.03
CA GLY A 46 -7.37 0.20 17.45
C GLY A 46 -7.46 -1.05 18.33
N THR A 47 -8.13 -2.08 17.82
CA THR A 47 -8.22 -3.39 18.47
C THR A 47 -6.95 -4.22 18.22
N SER A 48 -6.71 -5.23 19.07
CA SER A 48 -5.60 -6.18 18.84
C SER A 48 -5.73 -6.88 17.48
N GLN A 49 -6.95 -7.13 17.03
CA GLN A 49 -7.22 -7.75 15.72
C GLN A 49 -6.88 -6.81 14.56
N GLN A 50 -7.27 -5.54 14.62
CA GLN A 50 -6.91 -4.55 13.59
C GLN A 50 -5.39 -4.38 13.47
N ARG A 51 -4.66 -4.32 14.60
CA ARG A 51 -3.18 -4.27 14.60
C ARG A 51 -2.57 -5.55 14.04
N TYR A 52 -3.15 -6.71 14.34
CA TYR A 52 -2.73 -7.97 13.76
C TYR A 52 -2.91 -7.99 12.23
N HIS A 53 -4.05 -7.52 11.70
CA HIS A 53 -4.27 -7.46 10.25
C HIS A 53 -3.30 -6.50 9.55
N ARG A 54 -3.03 -5.34 10.14
CA ARG A 54 -2.00 -4.41 9.65
C ARG A 54 -0.63 -5.07 9.55
N GLU A 55 -0.22 -5.76 10.61
CA GLU A 55 1.07 -6.47 10.63
C GLU A 55 1.11 -7.65 9.66
N LEU A 56 -0.01 -8.37 9.50
CA LEU A 56 -0.14 -9.45 8.53
C LEU A 56 0.05 -8.93 7.10
N LEU A 57 -0.64 -7.83 6.75
CA LEU A 57 -0.48 -7.19 5.45
C LEU A 57 0.98 -6.75 5.24
N ARG A 58 1.58 -6.09 6.23
CA ARG A 58 2.95 -5.61 6.16
C ARG A 58 3.94 -6.74 5.88
N ARG A 59 3.85 -7.84 6.64
CA ARG A 59 4.72 -9.02 6.44
C ARG A 59 4.53 -9.67 5.08
N ALA A 60 3.30 -9.78 4.59
CA ALA A 60 3.02 -10.35 3.28
C ALA A 60 3.66 -9.51 2.16
N MET A 61 3.52 -8.18 2.24
CA MET A 61 4.12 -7.28 1.25
C MET A 61 5.65 -7.23 1.35
N GLU A 62 6.20 -7.21 2.56
CA GLU A 62 7.66 -7.23 2.79
C GLU A 62 8.32 -8.52 2.28
N ALA A 63 7.63 -9.66 2.37
CA ALA A 63 8.11 -10.92 1.80
C ALA A 63 8.28 -10.88 0.27
N GLU A 64 7.48 -10.06 -0.42
CA GLU A 64 7.51 -9.86 -1.87
C GLU A 64 8.40 -8.68 -2.31
N GLY A 65 9.23 -8.16 -1.38
CA GLY A 65 10.19 -7.10 -1.68
C GLY A 65 9.59 -5.70 -1.74
N PHE A 66 8.43 -5.49 -1.12
CA PHE A 66 7.90 -4.15 -0.89
C PHE A 66 8.33 -3.60 0.48
N ALA A 67 8.34 -2.29 0.63
CA ALA A 67 8.55 -1.60 1.88
C ALA A 67 7.37 -0.69 2.16
N ASN A 68 6.83 -0.74 3.38
CA ASN A 68 5.71 0.10 3.76
C ASN A 68 6.12 1.58 3.87
N TYR A 69 5.21 2.48 3.46
CA TYR A 69 5.43 3.92 3.57
C TYR A 69 5.11 4.42 4.99
N PRO A 70 6.00 5.19 5.64
CA PRO A 70 5.87 5.50 7.07
C PRO A 70 4.63 6.29 7.52
N ALA A 71 3.86 6.88 6.59
CA ALA A 71 2.66 7.65 6.94
C ALA A 71 1.35 6.92 6.65
N GLU A 72 1.38 5.82 5.90
CA GLU A 72 0.18 5.16 5.36
C GLU A 72 0.33 3.64 5.45
N TRP A 73 -0.49 2.98 6.29
CA TRP A 73 -0.39 1.53 6.50
C TRP A 73 -0.72 0.70 5.25
N TRP A 74 -1.44 1.29 4.28
CA TRP A 74 -1.87 0.64 3.05
C TRP A 74 -0.89 0.81 1.88
N HIS A 75 0.04 1.78 1.95
CA HIS A 75 0.96 2.11 0.85
C HIS A 75 2.26 1.31 0.97
N TYR A 76 2.66 0.70 -0.14
CA TYR A 76 3.86 -0.12 -0.25
C TYR A 76 4.66 0.21 -1.51
N ASP A 77 5.96 0.43 -1.34
CA ASP A 77 6.88 0.72 -2.43
C ASP A 77 7.77 -0.49 -2.76
N TYR A 78 7.88 -0.83 -4.03
CA TYR A 78 8.79 -1.87 -4.49
C TYR A 78 10.25 -1.43 -4.31
N HIS A 79 11.10 -2.26 -3.70
CA HIS A 79 12.47 -1.89 -3.29
C HIS A 79 13.34 -1.27 -4.41
N ASN A 80 13.13 -1.65 -5.67
CA ASN A 80 13.89 -1.15 -6.82
C ASN A 80 13.26 0.06 -7.53
N TRP A 81 12.25 0.74 -6.95
CA TRP A 81 11.51 1.85 -7.57
C TRP A 81 12.40 2.93 -8.20
N ARG A 82 13.61 3.16 -7.66
CA ARG A 82 14.58 4.14 -8.19
C ARG A 82 15.06 3.83 -9.60
N ARG A 83 15.02 2.57 -10.03
CA ARG A 83 15.45 2.12 -11.36
C ARG A 83 14.41 2.38 -12.44
N TYR A 84 13.16 2.62 -12.04
CA TYR A 84 12.05 2.81 -12.97
C TYR A 84 11.83 4.29 -13.25
N PRO A 85 11.65 4.69 -14.51
CA PRO A 85 11.40 6.09 -14.86
C PRO A 85 10.05 6.56 -14.30
N ILE A 86 9.90 7.88 -14.15
CA ILE A 86 8.56 8.46 -13.99
C ILE A 86 7.90 8.36 -15.35
N LEU A 87 6.76 7.68 -15.39
CA LEU A 87 5.93 7.57 -16.57
C LEU A 87 4.67 8.40 -16.39
N ASN A 88 4.22 8.99 -17.50
CA ASN A 88 2.91 9.63 -17.61
C ASN A 88 2.25 9.16 -18.90
N GLN A 89 2.27 7.84 -19.10
CA GLN A 89 1.68 7.16 -20.25
C GLN A 89 0.40 6.49 -19.79
N GLN A 90 -0.63 6.55 -20.61
CA GLN A 90 -1.87 5.82 -20.37
C GLN A 90 -1.65 4.33 -20.65
N PHE A 91 -2.41 3.46 -19.99
CA PHE A 91 -2.32 2.02 -20.21
C PHE A 91 -2.53 1.65 -21.70
N SER A 92 -3.46 2.33 -22.38
CA SER A 92 -3.74 2.16 -23.81
C SER A 92 -2.57 2.51 -24.73
N GLU A 93 -1.58 3.27 -24.25
CA GLU A 93 -0.40 3.68 -25.03
C GLU A 93 0.75 2.67 -24.92
N LEU A 94 0.64 1.67 -24.03
CA LEU A 94 1.72 0.71 -23.72
C LEU A 94 1.79 -0.49 -24.68
N GLY A 95 0.92 -0.58 -25.69
CA GLY A 95 1.01 -1.58 -26.76
C GLY A 95 0.86 -3.03 -26.29
N VAL A 96 0.11 -3.25 -25.21
CA VAL A 96 -0.21 -4.60 -24.71
C VAL A 96 -1.58 -4.98 -25.30
N ASP A 97 -1.57 -5.87 -26.29
CA ASP A 97 -2.78 -6.53 -26.82
C ASP A 97 -3.41 -7.48 -25.79
#